data_AF-A0A7C6EF22-F1
#
_entry.id   AF-A0A7C6EF22-F1
#
_cell.length_a   1.000
_cell.length_b   1.000
_cell.length_c   1.000
_cell.angle_alpha   90.00
_cell.angle_beta   90.00
_cell.angle_gamma   90.00
#
_symmetry.space_group_name_H-M   'P 1'
#
loop_
_entity.id
_entity.type
_entity.pdbx_description
1 polymer ?
#
loop_
_entity_poly.entity_id
_entity_poly.type
_entity_poly.pdbx_seq_one_letter_code
_entity_poly.pdbx_strand_id
1 'polypeptide(L)'
;MFKRFYKEIVYFYCPYDVSYTRNFTRERVVPEDVFDRMYKNAHVPSYLEGWDSVEGVGLDSFRGTNLNINTLMSYDEFEEYVLHRFHELYLMIDFPQDSKHHTLSLSRHTYYVYKDVFESYYNVDRQAMILAAIMHDIGKPYCKSFNEGDKYAHYYQHENVSAQLAYRILRMMDYEIKDTLMVTDIIQLHMWALNVLNGGNSKKLKSYVGEDMFEKLMFFAKCDQNAK
;
A
#
# COMPACT_ATOMS: atom_id res chain seq x y z
N MET A 1 -0.12 34.00 19.69
CA MET A 1 -0.64 33.59 18.37
C MET A 1 0.49 32.86 17.66
N PHE A 2 0.41 31.55 17.49
CA PHE A 2 1.45 30.81 16.75
C PHE A 2 1.29 31.08 15.25
N LYS A 3 2.38 31.46 14.59
CA LYS A 3 2.40 31.70 13.14
C LYS A 3 2.24 30.36 12.44
N ARG A 4 1.09 30.11 11.81
CA ARG A 4 0.90 28.91 10.98
C ARG A 4 1.69 29.10 9.69
N PHE A 5 2.65 28.22 9.45
CA PHE A 5 3.36 28.15 8.18
C PHE A 5 2.61 27.21 7.24
N TYR A 6 2.59 27.56 5.96
CA TYR A 6 2.17 26.65 4.90
C TYR A 6 3.29 25.64 4.64
N LYS A 7 2.97 24.35 4.64
CA LYS A 7 3.93 23.25 4.47
C LYS A 7 3.62 22.48 3.19
N GLU A 8 4.60 22.42 2.31
CA GLU A 8 4.53 21.70 1.04
C GLU A 8 5.64 20.64 0.95
N ILE A 9 5.32 19.50 0.37
CA ILE A 9 6.28 18.42 0.10
C ILE A 9 6.17 17.97 -1.36
N VAL A 10 7.34 17.79 -1.98
CA VAL A 10 7.47 17.19 -3.31
C VAL A 10 7.98 15.76 -3.15
N TYR A 11 7.15 14.79 -3.50
CA TYR A 11 7.42 13.37 -3.37
C TYR A 11 7.88 12.78 -4.71
N PHE A 12 9.11 12.28 -4.75
CA PHE A 12 9.70 11.63 -5.91
C PHE A 12 9.45 10.12 -5.86
N TYR A 13 8.42 9.64 -6.56
CA TYR A 13 8.01 8.23 -6.56
C TYR A 13 8.78 7.40 -7.60
N CYS A 14 10.11 7.49 -7.57
CA CYS A 14 10.97 6.80 -8.52
C CYS A 14 10.99 5.28 -8.25
N PRO A 15 10.85 4.42 -9.29
CA PRO A 15 10.97 2.98 -9.15
C PRO A 15 12.27 2.54 -8.44
N TYR A 16 12.20 1.43 -7.71
CA TYR A 16 13.32 0.88 -6.95
C TYR A 16 14.55 0.65 -7.84
N ASP A 17 14.39 -0.06 -8.95
CA ASP A 17 15.44 -0.43 -9.90
C ASP A 17 16.14 0.78 -10.51
N VAL A 18 15.38 1.82 -10.86
CA VAL A 18 15.92 3.09 -11.35
C VAL A 18 16.70 3.80 -10.25
N SER A 19 16.14 3.86 -9.04
CA SER A 19 16.79 4.50 -7.89
C SER A 19 18.08 3.76 -7.48
N TYR A 20 18.05 2.43 -7.51
CA TYR A 20 19.17 1.55 -7.24
C TYR A 20 20.28 1.75 -8.28
N THR A 21 19.94 1.67 -9.58
CA THR A 21 20.91 1.90 -10.66
C THR A 21 21.56 3.28 -10.56
N ARG A 22 20.77 4.32 -10.28
CA ARG A 22 21.28 5.68 -10.08
C ARG A 22 22.16 5.82 -8.85
N ASN A 23 21.94 5.03 -7.79
CA ASN A 23 22.79 5.08 -6.61
C ASN A 23 24.25 4.70 -6.94
N PHE A 24 24.46 3.71 -7.81
CA PHE A 24 25.81 3.27 -8.22
C PHE A 24 26.50 4.18 -9.23
N THR A 25 25.80 5.18 -9.80
CA THR A 25 26.39 6.17 -10.71
C THR A 25 26.77 7.48 -10.02
N ARG A 26 26.50 7.61 -8.72
CA ARG A 26 26.81 8.81 -7.92
C ARG A 26 28.23 8.75 -7.37
N GLU A 27 28.85 9.92 -7.20
CA GLU A 27 30.18 10.06 -6.56
C GLU A 27 30.20 9.44 -5.15
N ARG A 28 29.16 9.69 -4.35
CA ARG A 28 28.96 9.09 -3.04
C ARG A 28 27.87 8.03 -3.10
N VAL A 29 28.29 6.78 -3.25
CA VAL A 29 27.42 5.59 -3.27
C VAL A 29 26.92 5.28 -1.86
N VAL A 30 25.62 5.04 -1.72
CA VAL A 30 25.03 4.48 -0.50
C VAL A 30 25.20 2.95 -0.53
N PRO A 31 25.73 2.29 0.51
CA PRO A 31 25.81 0.83 0.54
C PRO A 31 24.43 0.18 0.33
N GLU A 32 24.39 -0.97 -0.33
CA GLU A 32 23.15 -1.66 -0.72
C GLU A 32 22.23 -1.95 0.47
N ASP A 33 22.75 -2.50 1.57
CA ASP A 33 21.95 -2.78 2.77
C ASP A 33 21.32 -1.52 3.38
N VAL A 34 22.03 -0.39 3.27
CA VAL A 34 21.56 0.91 3.74
C VAL A 34 20.49 1.44 2.78
N PHE A 35 20.69 1.32 1.47
CA PHE A 35 19.75 1.72 0.45
C PHE A 35 18.42 0.97 0.58
N ASP A 36 18.48 -0.36 0.71
CA ASP A 36 17.32 -1.23 0.88
C ASP A 36 16.52 -0.86 2.12
N ARG A 37 17.24 -0.64 3.23
CA ARG A 37 16.62 -0.18 4.48
C ARG A 37 15.97 1.18 4.30
N MET A 38 16.63 2.14 3.66
CA MET A 38 16.06 3.46 3.39
C MET A 38 14.79 3.35 2.54
N TYR A 39 14.82 2.58 1.46
CA TYR A 39 13.67 2.39 0.57
C TYR A 39 12.48 1.74 1.30
N LYS A 40 12.73 0.64 2.02
CA LYS A 40 11.68 -0.08 2.76
C LYS A 40 11.08 0.74 3.91
N ASN A 41 11.84 1.66 4.50
CA ASN A 41 11.32 2.53 5.58
C ASN A 41 10.72 3.85 5.06
N ALA A 42 10.77 4.12 3.75
CA ALA A 42 10.21 5.35 3.20
C ALA A 42 8.68 5.32 3.23
N HIS A 43 8.10 6.36 3.83
CA HIS A 43 6.66 6.57 3.83
C HIS A 43 6.24 7.43 2.64
N VAL A 44 5.05 7.18 2.10
CA VAL A 44 4.38 8.13 1.23
C VAL A 44 3.91 9.31 2.09
N PRO A 45 4.24 10.57 1.71
CA PRO A 45 3.80 11.73 2.46
C PRO A 45 2.28 11.87 2.49
N SER A 46 1.74 12.35 3.61
CA SER A 46 0.30 12.39 3.83
C SER A 46 -0.18 13.68 4.49
N TYR A 47 -1.41 14.10 4.18
CA TYR A 47 -2.07 15.18 4.93
C TYR A 47 -2.22 14.88 6.43
N LEU A 48 -2.20 13.60 6.83
CA LEU A 48 -2.20 13.18 8.24
C LEU A 48 -0.94 13.61 9.00
N GLU A 49 0.18 13.80 8.29
CA GLU A 49 1.42 14.35 8.85
C GLU A 49 1.35 15.88 9.04
N GLY A 50 0.25 16.48 8.57
CA GLY A 50 -0.04 17.90 8.61
C GLY A 50 0.54 18.69 7.46
N TRP A 51 0.92 18.07 6.34
CA TRP A 51 1.23 18.80 5.10
C TRP A 51 -0.01 19.56 4.60
N ASP A 52 0.19 20.76 4.07
CA ASP A 52 -0.89 21.54 3.44
C ASP A 52 -0.96 21.26 1.91
N SER A 53 0.13 20.79 1.30
CA SER A 53 0.22 20.37 -0.12
C SER A 53 1.20 19.20 -0.28
N VAL A 54 0.83 18.25 -1.13
CA VAL A 54 1.67 17.12 -1.54
C VAL A 54 1.67 17.06 -3.06
N GLU A 55 2.84 17.18 -3.67
CA GLU A 55 3.04 17.03 -5.11
C GLU A 55 3.81 15.74 -5.42
N GLY A 56 3.36 14.98 -6.41
CA GLY A 56 4.07 13.80 -6.90
C GLY A 56 4.85 14.06 -8.17
N VAL A 57 6.15 13.77 -8.16
CA VAL A 57 7.02 13.79 -9.35
C VAL A 57 7.50 12.38 -9.68
N GLY A 58 7.13 11.89 -10.87
CA GLY A 58 7.47 10.55 -11.37
C GLY A 58 8.26 10.61 -12.66
N LEU A 59 8.83 9.46 -13.04
CA LEU A 59 9.52 9.28 -14.32
C LEU A 59 8.65 8.58 -15.37
N ASP A 60 7.51 8.04 -14.95
CA ASP A 60 6.64 7.25 -15.80
C ASP A 60 5.93 8.15 -16.82
N SER A 61 6.16 7.88 -18.11
CA SER A 61 5.45 8.54 -19.22
C SER A 61 4.12 7.86 -19.54
N PHE A 62 3.91 6.65 -19.02
CA PHE A 62 2.67 5.90 -19.23
C PHE A 62 1.52 6.51 -18.44
N ARG A 63 0.41 6.76 -19.14
CA ARG A 63 -0.88 7.12 -18.54
C ARG A 63 -1.92 6.06 -18.93
N GLY A 64 -2.23 5.19 -17.99
CA GLY A 64 -3.31 4.22 -18.09
C GLY A 64 -4.65 4.85 -17.73
N THR A 65 -5.73 4.14 -18.03
CA THR A 65 -7.07 4.50 -17.55
C THR A 65 -7.30 4.00 -16.13
N ASN A 66 -8.02 4.79 -15.34
CA ASN A 66 -8.52 4.40 -14.01
C ASN A 66 -9.25 3.06 -14.04
N LEU A 67 -9.05 2.24 -13.01
CA LEU A 67 -9.81 1.01 -12.76
C LEU A 67 -11.20 1.39 -12.25
N ASN A 68 -12.19 1.41 -13.15
CA ASN A 68 -13.57 1.68 -12.76
C ASN A 68 -14.29 0.38 -12.37
N ILE A 69 -14.13 -0.04 -11.12
CA ILE A 69 -14.71 -1.28 -10.59
C ILE A 69 -16.11 -1.00 -10.03
N ASN A 70 -17.14 -1.19 -10.87
CA ASN A 70 -18.54 -0.96 -10.50
C ASN A 70 -19.33 -2.24 -10.23
N THR A 71 -18.78 -3.38 -10.62
CA THR A 71 -19.39 -4.70 -10.43
C THR A 71 -18.42 -5.60 -9.69
N LEU A 72 -18.96 -6.52 -8.90
CA LEU A 72 -18.15 -7.53 -8.24
C LEU A 72 -17.63 -8.50 -9.31
N MET A 73 -16.32 -8.71 -9.35
CA MET A 73 -15.68 -9.67 -10.23
C MET A 73 -15.62 -11.05 -9.56
N SER A 74 -15.73 -12.11 -10.37
CA SER A 74 -15.21 -13.43 -10.00
C SER A 74 -13.68 -13.37 -9.82
N TYR A 75 -13.08 -14.41 -9.23
CA TYR A 75 -11.62 -14.45 -9.08
C TYR A 75 -10.91 -14.44 -10.45
N ASP A 76 -11.41 -15.18 -11.43
CA ASP A 76 -10.80 -15.28 -12.77
C ASP A 76 -10.83 -13.91 -13.48
N GLU A 77 -11.97 -13.20 -13.41
CA GLU A 77 -12.07 -11.83 -13.94
C GLU A 77 -11.17 -10.85 -13.20
N PHE A 78 -11.06 -10.98 -11.87
CA PHE A 78 -10.18 -10.16 -11.06
C PHE A 78 -8.71 -10.37 -11.44
N GLU A 79 -8.28 -11.61 -11.60
CA GLU A 79 -6.93 -11.95 -12.04
C GLU A 79 -6.63 -11.37 -13.42
N GLU A 80 -7.49 -11.62 -14.40
CA GLU A 80 -7.30 -11.19 -15.78
C GLU A 80 -7.35 -9.66 -15.94
N TYR A 81 -8.32 -8.99 -15.31
CA TYR A 81 -8.54 -7.55 -15.51
C TYR A 81 -7.70 -6.67 -14.58
N VAL A 82 -7.45 -7.12 -13.36
CA VAL A 82 -6.74 -6.34 -12.34
C VAL A 82 -5.29 -6.78 -12.21
N LEU A 83 -5.04 -8.07 -11.92
CA LEU A 83 -3.70 -8.52 -11.57
C LEU A 83 -2.72 -8.51 -12.75
N HIS A 84 -3.20 -8.75 -13.98
CA HIS A 84 -2.35 -8.69 -15.18
C HIS A 84 -1.99 -7.26 -15.63
N ARG A 85 -2.60 -6.22 -15.03
CA ARG A 85 -2.48 -4.85 -15.55
C ARG A 85 -1.13 -4.19 -15.27
N PHE A 86 -0.51 -4.53 -14.14
CA PHE A 86 0.78 -4.01 -13.73
C PHE A 86 1.68 -5.15 -13.26
N HIS A 87 2.98 -5.05 -13.54
CA HIS A 87 3.94 -6.10 -13.18
C HIS A 87 3.90 -6.41 -11.68
N GLU A 88 3.78 -5.38 -10.84
CA GLU A 88 3.75 -5.49 -9.40
C GLU A 88 2.52 -6.24 -8.88
N LEU A 89 1.36 -6.08 -9.53
CA LEU A 89 0.15 -6.83 -9.23
C LEU A 89 0.26 -8.28 -9.73
N TYR A 90 0.86 -8.48 -10.90
CA TYR A 90 1.06 -9.79 -11.50
C TYR A 90 1.89 -10.71 -10.59
N LEU A 91 2.89 -10.16 -9.89
CA LEU A 91 3.72 -10.89 -8.93
C LEU A 91 2.93 -11.46 -7.73
N MET A 92 1.69 -11.04 -7.50
CA MET A 92 0.85 -11.55 -6.43
C MET A 92 0.18 -12.89 -6.79
N ILE A 93 0.07 -13.20 -8.09
CA ILE A 93 -0.61 -14.42 -8.59
C ILE A 93 0.13 -15.65 -8.08
N ASP A 94 -0.62 -16.49 -7.36
CA ASP A 94 -0.13 -17.73 -6.75
C ASP A 94 1.10 -17.57 -5.85
N PHE A 95 1.42 -16.36 -5.44
CA PHE A 95 2.57 -16.10 -4.58
C PHE A 95 2.41 -16.83 -3.24
N PRO A 96 3.32 -17.77 -2.91
CA PRO A 96 3.23 -18.52 -1.67
C PRO A 96 3.64 -17.62 -0.52
N GLN A 97 2.72 -17.34 0.40
CA GLN A 97 3.01 -16.46 1.53
C GLN A 97 3.88 -17.10 2.61
N ASP A 98 4.04 -18.43 2.62
CA ASP A 98 4.81 -19.17 3.63
C ASP A 98 4.54 -18.67 5.06
N SER A 99 3.26 -18.47 5.37
CA SER A 99 2.79 -17.87 6.62
C SER A 99 2.10 -18.91 7.48
N LYS A 100 2.22 -18.77 8.80
CA LYS A 100 1.44 -19.55 9.77
C LYS A 100 -0.04 -19.15 9.79
N HIS A 101 -0.38 -18.00 9.21
CA HIS A 101 -1.68 -17.35 9.34
C HIS A 101 -2.55 -17.39 8.08
N HIS A 102 -1.96 -17.64 6.91
CA HIS A 102 -2.67 -17.64 5.63
C HIS A 102 -2.55 -19.02 4.98
N THR A 103 -3.68 -19.58 4.57
CA THR A 103 -3.69 -20.80 3.73
C THR A 103 -3.79 -20.48 2.24
N LEU A 104 -4.21 -19.26 1.92
CA LEU A 104 -4.35 -18.74 0.57
C LEU A 104 -3.04 -18.19 0.00
N SER A 105 -2.90 -18.29 -1.32
CA SER A 105 -1.94 -17.47 -2.08
C SER A 105 -2.24 -15.99 -1.89
N LEU A 106 -1.26 -15.13 -2.16
CA LEU A 106 -1.43 -13.70 -2.00
C LEU A 106 -2.59 -13.16 -2.85
N SER A 107 -2.67 -13.51 -4.14
CA SER A 107 -3.76 -13.10 -5.03
C SER A 107 -5.15 -13.49 -4.50
N ARG A 108 -5.30 -14.72 -3.99
CA ARG A 108 -6.57 -15.21 -3.44
C ARG A 108 -6.95 -14.50 -2.16
N HIS A 109 -5.99 -14.28 -1.26
CA HIS A 109 -6.21 -13.50 -0.05
C HIS A 109 -6.69 -12.08 -0.41
N THR A 110 -5.94 -11.38 -1.28
CA THR A 110 -6.31 -10.05 -1.77
C THR A 110 -7.69 -10.02 -2.42
N TYR A 111 -8.05 -11.03 -3.22
CA TYR A 111 -9.38 -11.14 -3.81
C TYR A 111 -10.49 -11.19 -2.76
N TYR A 112 -10.33 -11.95 -1.68
CA TYR A 112 -11.36 -12.02 -0.63
C TYR A 112 -11.46 -10.73 0.18
N VAL A 113 -10.35 -10.02 0.40
CA VAL A 113 -10.38 -8.67 0.99
C VAL A 113 -11.12 -7.69 0.07
N TYR A 114 -10.78 -7.69 -1.22
CA TYR A 114 -11.47 -6.92 -2.26
C TYR A 114 -12.98 -7.19 -2.26
N LYS A 115 -13.36 -8.47 -2.25
CA LYS A 115 -14.75 -8.91 -2.27
C LYS A 115 -15.51 -8.43 -1.03
N ASP A 116 -14.96 -8.63 0.17
CA ASP A 116 -15.63 -8.20 1.40
C ASP A 116 -15.77 -6.67 1.45
N VAL A 117 -14.73 -5.92 1.06
CA VAL A 117 -14.84 -4.46 0.95
C VAL A 117 -15.90 -4.05 -0.08
N PHE A 118 -15.95 -4.71 -1.23
CA PHE A 118 -16.96 -4.43 -2.25
C PHE A 118 -18.38 -4.69 -1.74
N GLU A 119 -18.59 -5.79 -1.02
CA GLU A 119 -19.91 -6.21 -0.51
C GLU A 119 -20.33 -5.48 0.77
N SER A 120 -19.40 -4.90 1.54
CA SER A 120 -19.68 -4.39 2.89
C SER A 120 -19.43 -2.88 3.06
N TYR A 121 -18.78 -2.20 2.11
CA TYR A 121 -18.45 -0.77 2.21
C TYR A 121 -19.22 0.08 1.18
N TYR A 122 -19.99 1.07 1.64
CA TYR A 122 -20.91 1.85 0.83
C TYR A 122 -20.79 3.38 0.98
N ASN A 123 -19.69 3.88 1.54
CA ASN A 123 -19.47 5.32 1.69
C ASN A 123 -18.92 5.95 0.39
N VAL A 124 -18.84 7.28 0.36
CA VAL A 124 -18.45 8.07 -0.84
C VAL A 124 -17.05 7.75 -1.36
N ASP A 125 -16.18 7.27 -0.49
CA ASP A 125 -14.79 6.89 -0.70
C ASP A 125 -14.61 5.40 -1.03
N ARG A 126 -15.70 4.69 -1.35
CA ARG A 126 -15.71 3.26 -1.65
C ARG A 126 -14.68 2.83 -2.70
N GLN A 127 -14.47 3.62 -3.76
CA GLN A 127 -13.47 3.29 -4.76
C GLN A 127 -12.04 3.30 -4.19
N ALA A 128 -11.73 4.24 -3.28
CA ALA A 128 -10.44 4.27 -2.60
C ALA A 128 -10.27 3.04 -1.69
N MET A 129 -11.32 2.65 -0.95
CA MET A 129 -11.30 1.42 -0.14
C MET A 129 -11.06 0.15 -0.98
N ILE A 130 -11.70 0.06 -2.15
CA ILE A 130 -11.50 -1.06 -3.09
C ILE A 130 -10.06 -1.08 -3.61
N LEU A 131 -9.50 0.06 -4.00
CA LEU A 131 -8.12 0.15 -4.48
C LEU A 131 -7.12 -0.19 -3.38
N ALA A 132 -7.38 0.24 -2.15
CA ALA A 132 -6.59 -0.16 -0.98
C ALA A 132 -6.65 -1.68 -0.77
N ALA A 133 -7.82 -2.31 -0.90
CA ALA A 133 -7.97 -3.76 -0.75
C ALA A 133 -7.12 -4.52 -1.76
N ILE A 134 -7.12 -4.08 -3.01
CA ILE A 134 -6.34 -4.66 -4.11
C ILE A 134 -4.84 -4.53 -3.87
N MET A 135 -4.37 -3.41 -3.33
CA MET A 135 -2.95 -3.07 -3.32
C MET A 135 -2.28 -3.14 -1.94
N HIS A 136 -3.00 -3.42 -0.85
CA HIS A 136 -2.43 -3.31 0.52
C HIS A 136 -1.17 -4.16 0.75
N ASP A 137 -1.08 -5.30 0.08
CA ASP A 137 0.02 -6.25 0.20
C ASP A 137 0.88 -6.41 -1.06
N ILE A 138 0.73 -5.51 -2.04
CA ILE A 138 1.50 -5.56 -3.30
C ILE A 138 3.03 -5.52 -3.08
N GLY A 139 3.48 -5.04 -1.91
CA GLY A 139 4.88 -5.01 -1.50
C GLY A 139 5.42 -6.34 -0.94
N LYS A 140 4.58 -7.33 -0.61
CA LYS A 140 5.02 -8.60 -0.02
C LYS A 140 6.05 -9.36 -0.89
N PRO A 141 5.88 -9.48 -2.22
CA PRO A 141 6.89 -10.12 -3.08
C PRO A 141 8.29 -9.51 -2.97
N TYR A 142 8.39 -8.22 -2.68
CA TYR A 142 9.67 -7.49 -2.55
C TYR A 142 10.27 -7.53 -1.14
N CYS A 143 9.50 -8.00 -0.15
CA CYS A 143 9.87 -7.96 1.26
C CYS A 143 10.02 -9.34 1.90
N LYS A 144 9.75 -10.41 1.16
CA LYS A 144 9.84 -11.77 1.66
C LYS A 144 11.28 -12.11 2.06
N SER A 145 11.45 -12.55 3.30
CA SER A 145 12.73 -12.93 3.88
C SER A 145 12.59 -14.09 4.84
N PHE A 146 13.67 -14.83 5.07
CA PHE A 146 13.78 -15.89 6.07
C PHE A 146 15.05 -15.63 6.88
N ASN A 147 14.98 -15.75 8.21
CA ASN A 147 16.18 -15.84 9.03
C ASN A 147 16.64 -17.30 9.14
N GLU A 148 17.84 -17.49 9.67
CA GLU A 148 18.39 -18.82 9.88
C GLU A 148 17.49 -19.65 10.82
N GLY A 149 17.00 -20.78 10.32
CA GLY A 149 16.12 -21.69 11.07
C GLY A 149 14.63 -21.37 10.98
N ASP A 150 14.21 -20.32 10.27
CA ASP A 150 12.80 -19.97 10.13
C ASP A 150 12.04 -21.00 9.27
N LYS A 151 10.86 -21.39 9.76
CA LYS A 151 9.87 -22.16 8.99
C LYS A 151 8.95 -21.27 8.14
N TYR A 152 8.76 -20.02 8.55
CA TYR A 152 7.80 -19.09 7.97
C TYR A 152 8.50 -17.82 7.52
N ALA A 153 8.00 -17.20 6.46
CA ALA A 153 8.57 -15.98 5.93
C ALA A 153 8.22 -14.75 6.77
N HIS A 154 9.10 -13.75 6.72
CA HIS A 154 8.91 -12.41 7.23
C HIS A 154 8.71 -11.39 6.09
N TYR A 155 7.92 -10.36 6.38
CA TYR A 155 7.54 -9.29 5.45
C TYR A 155 7.76 -7.92 6.10
N TYR A 156 8.96 -7.68 6.62
CA TYR A 156 9.23 -6.42 7.33
C TYR A 156 9.05 -5.22 6.39
N GLN A 157 8.26 -4.23 6.85
CA GLN A 157 7.97 -2.98 6.13
C GLN A 157 7.26 -3.14 4.77
N HIS A 158 6.59 -4.28 4.53
CA HIS A 158 5.86 -4.48 3.29
C HIS A 158 4.76 -3.43 3.10
N GLU A 159 4.14 -2.93 4.16
CA GLU A 159 3.12 -1.88 4.14
C GLU A 159 3.62 -0.58 3.49
N ASN A 160 4.89 -0.22 3.74
CA ASN A 160 5.51 0.97 3.18
C ASN A 160 5.86 0.75 1.71
N VAL A 161 6.40 -0.41 1.36
CA VAL A 161 6.68 -0.77 -0.03
C VAL A 161 5.38 -0.83 -0.83
N SER A 162 4.32 -1.43 -0.27
CA SER A 162 2.98 -1.47 -0.86
C SER A 162 2.45 -0.06 -1.11
N ALA A 163 2.55 0.85 -0.14
CA ALA A 163 2.09 2.23 -0.29
C ALA A 163 2.85 2.97 -1.40
N GLN A 164 4.17 2.81 -1.50
CA GLN A 164 4.98 3.43 -2.56
C GLN A 164 4.60 2.91 -3.96
N LEU A 165 4.41 1.59 -4.10
CA LEU A 165 3.99 0.95 -5.35
C LEU A 165 2.56 1.38 -5.74
N ALA A 166 1.64 1.38 -4.78
CA ALA A 166 0.26 1.82 -4.97
C ALA A 166 0.21 3.29 -5.40
N TYR A 167 0.98 4.18 -4.75
CA TYR A 167 1.08 5.58 -5.14
C TYR A 167 1.45 5.70 -6.62
N ARG A 168 2.55 5.08 -7.03
CA ARG A 168 3.03 5.13 -8.42
C ARG A 168 1.97 4.61 -9.40
N ILE A 169 1.39 3.44 -9.15
CA ILE A 169 0.37 2.83 -10.01
C ILE A 169 -0.85 3.74 -10.15
N LEU A 170 -1.33 4.34 -9.04
CA LEU A 170 -2.46 5.27 -9.06
C LEU A 170 -2.15 6.56 -9.83
N ARG A 171 -0.94 7.11 -9.67
CA ARG A 171 -0.49 8.26 -10.48
C ARG A 171 -0.40 7.92 -11.97
N MET A 172 0.08 6.74 -12.31
CA MET A 172 0.12 6.24 -13.69
C MET A 172 -1.27 6.00 -14.27
N MET A 173 -2.28 5.72 -13.45
CA MET A 173 -3.67 5.58 -13.90
C MET A 173 -4.44 6.91 -13.98
N ASP A 174 -3.80 8.04 -13.63
CA ASP A 174 -4.40 9.37 -13.63
C ASP A 174 -5.46 9.58 -12.51
N TYR A 175 -5.31 8.89 -11.37
CA TYR A 175 -6.09 9.19 -10.18
C TYR A 175 -5.72 10.56 -9.60
N GLU A 176 -6.69 11.25 -8.98
CA GLU A 176 -6.43 12.49 -8.27
C GLU A 176 -5.49 12.27 -7.07
N ILE A 177 -4.72 13.30 -6.72
CA ILE A 177 -3.75 13.21 -5.62
C ILE A 177 -4.43 12.90 -4.30
N LYS A 178 -5.61 13.49 -4.06
CA LYS A 178 -6.38 13.27 -2.83
C LYS A 178 -6.79 11.81 -2.67
N ASP A 179 -7.33 11.19 -3.72
CA ASP A 179 -7.72 9.79 -3.70
C ASP A 179 -6.50 8.87 -3.58
N THR A 180 -5.42 9.21 -4.30
CA THR A 180 -4.15 8.48 -4.21
C THR A 180 -3.64 8.44 -2.77
N LEU A 181 -3.60 9.60 -2.09
CA LEU A 181 -3.10 9.70 -0.73
C LEU A 181 -3.97 8.95 0.27
N MET A 182 -5.29 9.00 0.09
CA MET A 182 -6.20 8.24 0.92
C MET A 182 -5.97 6.72 0.80
N VAL A 183 -5.78 6.21 -0.42
CA VAL A 183 -5.45 4.79 -0.64
C VAL A 183 -4.13 4.46 0.06
N THR A 184 -3.10 5.27 -0.14
CA THR A 184 -1.78 5.00 0.46
C THR A 184 -1.77 5.14 1.97
N ASP A 185 -2.59 6.01 2.56
CA ASP A 185 -2.76 6.11 4.02
C ASP A 185 -3.33 4.82 4.60
N ILE A 186 -4.36 4.25 3.96
CA ILE A 186 -4.96 2.98 4.38
C ILE A 186 -3.91 1.87 4.29
N ILE A 187 -3.20 1.77 3.17
CA ILE A 187 -2.17 0.75 2.95
C ILE A 187 -1.02 0.91 3.94
N GLN A 188 -0.46 2.10 4.12
CA GLN A 188 0.70 2.33 4.98
C GLN A 188 0.39 2.04 6.46
N LEU A 189 -0.86 2.21 6.87
CA LEU A 189 -1.29 2.06 8.26
C LEU A 189 -2.07 0.75 8.54
N HIS A 190 -2.28 -0.11 7.53
CA HIS A 190 -3.11 -1.31 7.70
C HIS A 190 -2.57 -2.25 8.79
N MET A 191 -1.25 -2.41 8.91
CA MET A 191 -0.63 -3.22 9.97
C MET A 191 -0.80 -2.60 11.37
N TRP A 192 -0.87 -1.27 11.47
CA TRP A 192 -1.16 -0.59 12.74
C TRP A 192 -2.61 -0.83 13.15
N ALA A 193 -3.53 -0.78 12.18
CA ALA A 193 -4.94 -1.09 12.40
C ALA A 193 -5.16 -2.55 12.80
N LEU A 194 -4.47 -3.49 12.14
CA LEU A 194 -4.49 -4.91 12.49
C LEU A 194 -3.93 -5.14 13.91
N ASN A 195 -2.87 -4.43 14.31
CA ASN A 195 -2.36 -4.49 15.68
C ASN A 195 -3.43 -4.04 16.69
N VAL A 196 -4.12 -2.93 16.42
CA VAL A 196 -5.22 -2.44 17.26
C VAL A 196 -6.37 -3.46 17.33
N LEU A 197 -6.77 -4.03 16.20
CA LEU A 197 -7.82 -5.05 16.13
C LEU A 197 -7.48 -6.27 16.99
N ASN A 198 -6.20 -6.63 17.06
CA ASN A 198 -5.68 -7.73 17.87
C ASN A 198 -5.38 -7.36 19.33
N GLY A 199 -5.98 -6.27 19.85
CA GLY A 199 -5.85 -5.85 21.24
C GLY A 199 -4.76 -4.81 21.51
N GLY A 200 -4.14 -4.26 20.46
CA GLY A 200 -3.20 -3.15 20.55
C GLY A 200 -3.85 -1.83 21.00
N ASN A 201 -3.02 -0.85 21.38
CA ASN A 201 -3.51 0.44 21.88
C ASN A 201 -4.04 1.33 20.75
N SER A 202 -5.38 1.48 20.69
CA SER A 202 -6.06 2.32 19.70
C SER A 202 -5.82 3.83 19.84
N LYS A 203 -5.49 4.33 21.04
CA LYS A 203 -5.38 5.78 21.30
C LYS A 203 -4.33 6.45 20.43
N LYS A 204 -3.18 5.79 20.24
CA LYS A 204 -2.07 6.33 19.43
C LYS A 204 -2.49 6.47 17.97
N LEU A 205 -3.01 5.40 17.37
CA LEU A 205 -3.45 5.42 15.98
C LEU A 205 -4.56 6.44 15.77
N LYS A 206 -5.60 6.41 16.61
CA LYS A 206 -6.73 7.34 16.53
C LYS A 206 -6.30 8.81 16.68
N SER A 207 -5.35 9.10 17.57
CA SER A 207 -4.81 10.46 17.72
C SER A 207 -4.01 10.94 16.51
N TYR A 208 -3.38 10.01 15.79
CA TYR A 208 -2.57 10.29 14.61
C TYR A 208 -3.44 10.56 13.37
N VAL A 209 -4.46 9.71 13.16
CA VAL A 209 -5.25 9.74 11.91
C VAL A 209 -6.60 10.48 12.02
N GLY A 210 -7.07 10.77 13.23
CA GLY A 210 -8.41 11.29 13.47
C GLY A 210 -9.51 10.21 13.43
N GLU A 211 -10.74 10.57 13.79
CA GLU A 211 -11.85 9.62 13.89
C GLU A 211 -12.18 8.95 12.55
N ASP A 212 -12.35 9.76 11.52
CA ASP A 212 -12.87 9.33 10.22
C ASP A 212 -11.94 8.33 9.50
N MET A 213 -10.62 8.56 9.55
CA MET A 213 -9.64 7.61 8.99
C MET A 213 -9.45 6.40 9.92
N PHE A 214 -9.59 6.57 11.23
CA PHE A 214 -9.50 5.45 12.18
C PHE A 214 -10.62 4.44 11.93
N GLU A 215 -11.85 4.88 11.72
CA GLU A 215 -12.97 4.00 11.40
C GLU A 215 -12.75 3.21 10.10
N LYS A 216 -12.21 3.87 9.06
CA LYS A 216 -11.85 3.22 7.79
C LYS A 216 -10.77 2.15 7.96
N LEU A 217 -9.72 2.47 8.71
CA LEU A 217 -8.64 1.54 9.03
C LEU A 217 -9.15 0.33 9.81
N MET A 218 -10.02 0.54 10.80
CA MET A 218 -10.60 -0.56 11.58
C MET A 218 -11.55 -1.43 10.75
N PHE A 219 -12.34 -0.83 9.86
CA PHE A 219 -13.14 -1.57 8.88
C PHE A 219 -12.23 -2.43 7.99
N PHE A 220 -11.20 -1.82 7.41
CA PHE A 220 -10.28 -2.49 6.50
C PHE A 220 -9.57 -3.66 7.19
N ALA A 221 -9.03 -3.45 8.40
CA ALA A 221 -8.36 -4.49 9.16
C ALA A 221 -9.27 -5.69 9.47
N LYS A 222 -10.58 -5.47 9.63
CA LYS A 222 -11.55 -6.54 9.82
C LYS A 222 -11.72 -7.38 8.55
N CYS A 223 -11.85 -6.73 7.38
CA CYS A 223 -11.93 -7.43 6.10
C CYS A 223 -10.66 -8.25 5.83
N ASP A 224 -9.49 -7.65 6.03
CA ASP A 224 -8.18 -8.30 5.91
C ASP A 224 -8.08 -9.54 6.84
N GLN A 225 -8.41 -9.39 8.11
CA GLN A 225 -8.37 -10.50 9.08
C GLN A 225 -9.35 -11.66 8.74
N ASN A 226 -10.48 -11.37 8.09
CA ASN A 226 -11.47 -12.38 7.72
C ASN A 226 -11.07 -13.18 6.48
N ALA A 227 -10.19 -12.66 5.62
CA ALA A 227 -9.74 -13.32 4.40
C ALA A 227 -8.61 -14.34 4.68
N LYS A 228 -8.96 -15.59 5.01
CA LYS A 228 -8.01 -16.65 5.39
C LYS A 228 -8.07 -17.94 4.57
#